data_AF-A0A183HCI1-F1
#
_entry.id   AF-A0A183HCI1-F1
#
_cell.length_a   1.000
_cell.length_b   1.000
_cell.length_c   1.000
_cell.angle_alpha   90.00
_cell.angle_beta   90.00
_cell.angle_gamma   90.00
#
_symmetry.space_group_name_H-M   'P 1'
#
loop_
_entity.id
_entity.type
_entity.pdbx_description
1 polymer ?
#
loop_
_entity_poly.entity_id
_entity_poly.type
_entity_poly.pdbx_seq_one_letter_code
_entity_poly.pdbx_strand_id
1 'polypeptide(L)'
;MHANGNIGIIIMETILETQRRLHEERDRLIDSMTKEYLHERKSHKEKVNGDHRVRRLVDRHHEITKKLRLIYEDNDKSRKSELRAIAGPNEFAEFYSRLKSLKDAHRRNPDEIAIPLSLEFQKMNEAIENIELAEKDMIEFTDEEGYGRFLDLHILYDKYINIKGVKRMDYLTFLSNFDCFADIPVSSKKTGSYREYLNALKEYFVTFLARTRPLLSMNEEFEKVDAEFDKKWEE
;
A
#
# COMPACT_ATOMS: atom_id res chain seq x y z
N MET A 1 3.50 20.94 3.15
CA MET A 1 2.41 21.15 4.13
C MET A 1 1.26 20.23 3.75
N HIS A 2 1.25 19.01 4.29
CA HIS A 2 0.20 18.03 4.01
C HIS A 2 -0.99 18.29 4.91
N ALA A 3 -2.05 18.86 4.34
CA ALA A 3 -3.37 18.79 4.92
C ALA A 3 -3.91 17.36 4.70
N ASN A 4 -3.53 16.43 5.58
CA ASN A 4 -4.33 15.23 5.82
C ASN A 4 -5.62 15.68 6.51
N GLY A 5 -6.51 16.28 5.72
CA GLY A 5 -7.87 16.57 6.11
C GLY A 5 -8.60 15.25 6.18
N ASN A 6 -8.65 14.68 7.37
CA ASN A 6 -9.61 13.66 7.72
C ASN A 6 -10.99 14.33 7.59
N ILE A 7 -11.56 14.38 6.39
CA ILE A 7 -12.96 14.80 6.15
C ILE A 7 -13.83 13.60 6.55
N GLY A 8 -13.72 13.23 7.82
CA GLY A 8 -14.65 12.37 8.50
C GLY A 8 -15.86 13.24 8.81
N ILE A 9 -16.90 13.06 8.00
CA ILE A 9 -18.27 13.49 8.29
C ILE A 9 -18.54 13.30 9.79
N ILE A 10 -18.64 14.38 10.57
CA ILE A 10 -19.04 14.32 11.99
C ILE A 10 -20.57 14.31 12.05
N ILE A 11 -21.17 13.35 11.35
CA ILE A 11 -22.52 12.89 11.67
C ILE A 11 -22.32 11.89 12.81
N MET A 12 -23.28 11.83 13.74
CA MET A 12 -23.33 10.79 14.76
C MET A 12 -23.35 9.42 14.05
N GLU A 13 -22.18 8.86 13.73
CA GLU A 13 -22.06 7.64 12.96
C GLU A 13 -22.49 6.50 13.87
N THR A 14 -23.67 5.96 13.60
CA THR A 14 -24.12 4.76 14.28
C THR A 14 -23.34 3.57 13.76
N ILE A 15 -23.20 2.52 14.57
CA ILE A 15 -22.34 1.37 14.25
C ILE A 15 -22.89 0.62 13.04
N LEU A 16 -24.22 0.61 12.86
CA LEU A 16 -24.84 0.05 11.65
C LEU A 16 -24.58 0.91 10.42
N GLU A 17 -24.59 2.24 10.53
CA GLU A 17 -24.28 3.11 9.39
C GLU A 17 -22.79 3.03 9.01
N THR A 18 -21.89 3.00 10.00
CA THR A 18 -20.46 2.75 9.75
C THR A 18 -20.26 1.40 9.07
N GLN A 19 -20.94 0.32 9.50
CA GLN A 19 -20.89 -0.97 8.81
C GLN A 19 -21.38 -0.88 7.36
N ARG A 20 -22.52 -0.24 7.13
CA ARG A 20 -23.09 -0.07 5.78
C ARG A 20 -22.11 0.68 4.88
N ARG A 21 -21.54 1.79 5.37
CA ARG A 21 -20.54 2.60 4.66
C ARG A 21 -19.27 1.79 4.36
N LEU A 22 -18.75 1.03 5.31
CA LEU A 22 -17.56 0.19 5.11
C LEU A 22 -17.80 -0.93 4.08
N HIS A 23 -18.99 -1.56 4.07
CA HIS A 23 -19.34 -2.52 3.01
C HIS A 23 -19.43 -1.84 1.64
N GLU A 24 -20.10 -0.69 1.55
CA GLU A 24 -20.18 0.08 0.30
C GLU A 24 -18.78 0.45 -0.21
N GLU A 25 -17.90 0.94 0.65
CA GLU A 25 -16.52 1.29 0.30
C GLU A 25 -15.74 0.08 -0.19
N ARG A 26 -15.89 -1.07 0.49
CA ARG A 26 -15.26 -2.33 0.10
C ARG A 26 -15.68 -2.76 -1.31
N ASP A 27 -16.98 -2.72 -1.61
CA ASP A 27 -17.51 -3.11 -2.92
C ASP A 27 -17.06 -2.14 -4.02
N ARG A 28 -17.01 -0.84 -3.72
CA ARG A 28 -16.48 0.18 -4.66
C ARG A 28 -14.99 0.02 -4.93
N LEU A 29 -14.19 -0.40 -3.95
CA LEU A 29 -12.77 -0.70 -4.15
C LEU A 29 -12.59 -1.88 -5.11
N ILE A 30 -13.42 -2.91 -4.99
CA ILE A 30 -13.41 -4.06 -5.91
C ILE A 30 -13.75 -3.59 -7.33
N ASP A 31 -14.81 -2.79 -7.50
CA ASP A 31 -15.17 -2.22 -8.80
C ASP A 31 -14.04 -1.38 -9.42
N SER A 32 -13.42 -0.48 -8.64
CA SER A 32 -12.28 0.32 -9.10
C SER A 32 -11.06 -0.52 -9.44
N MET A 33 -10.75 -1.56 -8.66
CA MET A 33 -9.68 -2.51 -9.01
C MET A 33 -9.99 -3.21 -10.33
N THR A 34 -11.23 -3.68 -10.54
CA THR A 34 -11.65 -4.30 -11.80
C THR A 34 -11.50 -3.34 -12.99
N LYS A 35 -11.90 -2.07 -12.83
CA LYS A 35 -11.73 -1.05 -13.88
C LYS A 35 -10.27 -0.78 -14.21
N GLU A 36 -9.41 -0.70 -13.20
CA GLU A 36 -7.96 -0.50 -13.36
C GLU A 36 -7.29 -1.68 -14.08
N TYR A 37 -7.80 -2.91 -13.93
CA TYR A 37 -7.36 -4.08 -14.69
C TYR A 37 -7.94 -4.17 -16.11
N LEU A 38 -9.17 -3.67 -16.31
CA LEU A 38 -9.82 -3.65 -17.61
C LEU A 38 -9.24 -2.57 -18.54
N HIS A 39 -8.70 -1.49 -17.96
CA HIS A 39 -8.06 -0.42 -18.70
C HIS A 39 -6.81 -0.90 -19.44
N GLU A 40 -6.72 -0.59 -20.74
CA GLU A 40 -5.60 -1.01 -21.58
C GLU A 40 -4.35 -0.17 -21.31
N ARG A 41 -3.33 -0.80 -20.70
CA ARG A 41 -2.04 -0.16 -20.38
C ARG A 41 -1.06 -0.34 -21.54
N LYS A 42 -0.77 0.75 -22.27
CA LYS A 42 0.04 0.73 -23.50
C LYS A 42 1.53 0.80 -23.21
N SER A 43 1.94 1.64 -22.28
CA SER A 43 3.37 1.84 -21.94
C SER A 43 3.81 1.04 -20.71
N HIS A 44 5.12 0.75 -20.58
CA HIS A 44 5.66 0.13 -19.37
C HIS A 44 5.42 1.00 -18.13
N LYS A 45 5.53 2.32 -18.30
CA LYS A 45 5.28 3.32 -17.26
C LYS A 45 3.82 3.27 -16.76
N GLU A 46 2.86 3.22 -17.68
CA GLU A 46 1.44 3.03 -17.34
C GLU A 46 1.19 1.72 -16.60
N LYS A 47 1.87 0.63 -16.99
CA LYS A 47 1.75 -0.66 -16.32
C LYS A 47 2.18 -0.59 -14.86
N VAL A 48 3.38 -0.07 -14.61
CA VAL A 48 3.92 0.08 -13.25
C VAL A 48 3.03 1.01 -12.42
N ASN A 49 2.61 2.15 -12.96
CA ASN A 49 1.72 3.08 -12.26
C ASN A 49 0.35 2.47 -11.92
N GLY A 50 -0.24 1.75 -12.88
CA GLY A 50 -1.49 1.03 -12.65
C GLY A 50 -1.36 -0.02 -11.55
N ASP A 51 -0.25 -0.77 -11.51
CA ASP A 51 0.00 -1.74 -10.44
C ASP A 51 0.11 -1.07 -9.07
N HIS A 52 0.72 0.12 -8.99
CA HIS A 52 0.76 0.90 -7.74
C HIS A 52 -0.60 1.45 -7.34
N ARG A 53 -1.43 1.88 -8.29
CA ARG A 53 -2.82 2.27 -8.02
C ARG A 53 -3.61 1.09 -7.47
N VAL A 54 -3.52 -0.08 -8.11
CA VAL A 54 -4.13 -1.31 -7.59
C VAL A 54 -3.61 -1.63 -6.19
N ARG A 55 -2.31 -1.51 -5.94
CA ARG A 55 -1.75 -1.75 -4.60
C ARG A 55 -2.38 -0.86 -3.54
N ARG A 56 -2.53 0.44 -3.80
CA ARG A 56 -3.24 1.37 -2.89
C ARG A 56 -4.69 0.96 -2.64
N LEU A 57 -5.40 0.51 -3.68
CA LEU A 57 -6.79 0.03 -3.55
C LEU A 57 -6.87 -1.25 -2.70
N VAL A 58 -5.93 -2.18 -2.88
CA VAL A 58 -5.84 -3.43 -2.10
C VAL A 58 -5.55 -3.12 -0.63
N ASP A 59 -4.58 -2.24 -0.35
CA ASP A 59 -4.24 -1.86 1.02
C ASP A 59 -5.43 -1.20 1.73
N ARG A 60 -6.13 -0.28 1.04
CA ARG A 60 -7.37 0.35 1.56
C ARG A 60 -8.47 -0.68 1.80
N HIS A 61 -8.66 -1.62 0.87
CA HIS A 61 -9.65 -2.71 0.99
C HIS A 61 -9.34 -3.60 2.21
N HIS A 62 -8.08 -3.92 2.43
CA HIS A 62 -7.64 -4.72 3.57
C HIS A 62 -7.91 -4.00 4.90
N GLU A 63 -7.60 -2.71 4.99
CA GLU A 63 -7.87 -1.90 6.19
C GLU A 63 -9.37 -1.77 6.50
N ILE A 64 -10.21 -1.56 5.49
CA ILE A 64 -11.67 -1.55 5.65
C ILE A 64 -12.17 -2.90 6.12
N THR A 65 -11.65 -3.99 5.55
CA THR A 65 -12.02 -5.35 5.93
C THR A 65 -11.64 -5.65 7.38
N LYS A 66 -10.47 -5.19 7.85
CA LYS A 66 -10.07 -5.28 9.26
C LYS A 66 -11.04 -4.52 10.17
N LYS A 67 -11.34 -3.27 9.86
CA LYS A 67 -12.29 -2.44 10.64
C LYS A 67 -13.66 -3.10 10.73
N LEU A 68 -14.15 -3.59 9.60
CA LEU A 68 -15.42 -4.29 9.50
C LEU A 68 -15.42 -5.55 10.36
N ARG A 69 -14.36 -6.37 10.29
CA ARG A 69 -14.21 -7.56 11.15
C ARG A 69 -14.30 -7.21 12.63
N LEU A 70 -13.58 -6.17 13.08
CA LEU A 70 -13.61 -5.73 14.48
C LEU A 70 -15.03 -5.33 14.94
N ILE A 71 -15.82 -4.69 14.05
CA ILE A 71 -17.21 -4.34 14.36
C ILE A 71 -18.10 -5.60 14.46
N TYR A 72 -17.86 -6.62 13.64
CA TYR A 72 -18.59 -7.88 13.73
C TYR A 72 -18.19 -8.74 14.94
N GLU A 73 -16.93 -8.68 15.38
CA GLU A 73 -16.46 -9.31 16.61
C GLU A 73 -17.20 -8.76 17.85
N ASP A 74 -17.62 -7.49 17.80
CA ASP A 74 -18.53 -6.85 18.79
C ASP A 74 -18.06 -7.03 20.25
N ASN A 75 -16.74 -6.90 20.49
CA ASN A 75 -16.12 -7.13 21.80
C ASN A 75 -16.71 -6.21 22.90
N ASP A 76 -17.11 -4.99 22.54
CA ASP A 76 -17.74 -4.01 23.43
C ASP A 76 -19.28 -4.13 23.50
N LYS A 77 -19.87 -5.06 22.73
CA LYS A 77 -21.32 -5.30 22.59
C LYS A 77 -22.11 -4.10 22.08
N SER A 78 -21.43 -3.10 21.53
CA SER A 78 -22.03 -1.87 21.07
C SER A 78 -22.97 -2.12 19.87
N ARG A 79 -22.60 -3.00 18.94
CA ARG A 79 -23.42 -3.39 17.79
C ARG A 79 -24.67 -4.11 18.25
N LYS A 80 -24.55 -5.08 19.16
CA LYS A 80 -25.71 -5.80 19.73
C LYS A 80 -26.62 -4.89 20.56
N SER A 81 -26.05 -3.87 21.22
CA SER A 81 -26.82 -2.87 21.96
C SER A 81 -27.64 -2.00 21.00
N GLU A 82 -27.02 -1.49 19.94
CA GLU A 82 -27.71 -0.68 18.94
C GLU A 82 -28.82 -1.47 18.24
N LEU A 83 -28.55 -2.72 17.85
CA LEU A 83 -29.55 -3.58 17.22
C LEU A 83 -30.76 -3.81 18.12
N ARG A 84 -30.55 -3.98 19.43
CA ARG A 84 -31.63 -4.11 20.42
C ARG A 84 -32.40 -2.81 20.65
N ALA A 85 -31.74 -1.66 20.56
CA ALA A 85 -32.41 -0.37 20.65
C ALA A 85 -33.34 -0.14 19.44
N ILE A 86 -32.94 -0.61 18.26
CA ILE A 86 -33.73 -0.50 17.03
C ILE A 86 -34.88 -1.51 16.99
N ALA A 87 -34.65 -2.76 17.42
CA ALA A 87 -35.65 -3.84 17.39
C ALA A 87 -36.41 -4.03 18.71
N GLY A 88 -36.42 -3.02 19.58
CA GLY A 88 -37.03 -3.06 20.91
C GLY A 88 -38.46 -2.52 20.93
N PRO A 89 -39.18 -2.53 22.06
CA PRO A 89 -40.57 -2.06 22.12
C PRO A 89 -40.78 -0.56 21.82
N ASN A 90 -39.70 0.25 21.90
CA ASN A 90 -39.73 1.71 21.78
C ASN A 90 -39.09 2.23 20.48
N GLU A 91 -39.19 1.49 19.37
CA GLU A 91 -38.53 1.80 18.08
C GLU A 91 -38.81 3.23 17.60
N PHE A 92 -40.06 3.68 17.71
CA PHE A 92 -40.44 5.02 17.27
C PHE A 92 -39.76 6.13 18.08
N ALA A 93 -39.66 5.98 19.40
CA ALA A 93 -39.02 6.97 20.25
C ALA A 93 -37.51 7.07 19.95
N GLU A 94 -36.86 5.93 19.73
CA GLU A 94 -35.44 5.85 19.33
C GLU A 94 -35.22 6.51 17.96
N PHE A 95 -36.08 6.21 16.97
CA PHE A 95 -36.01 6.83 15.65
C PHE A 95 -36.12 8.36 15.71
N TYR A 96 -37.12 8.89 16.43
CA TYR A 96 -37.30 10.34 16.55
C TYR A 96 -36.16 11.01 17.32
N SER A 97 -35.57 10.33 18.32
CA SER A 97 -34.37 10.80 19.01
C SER A 97 -33.18 10.94 18.05
N ARG A 98 -32.90 9.92 17.25
CA ARG A 98 -31.83 9.95 16.24
C ARG A 98 -32.08 11.00 15.16
N LEU A 99 -33.32 11.12 14.68
CA LEU A 99 -33.72 12.13 13.70
C LEU A 99 -33.53 13.55 14.25
N LYS A 100 -33.86 13.77 15.52
CA LYS A 100 -33.63 15.06 16.18
C LYS A 100 -32.14 15.39 16.22
N SER A 101 -31.30 14.45 16.67
CA SER A 101 -29.83 14.62 16.68
C SER A 101 -29.26 14.93 15.29
N LEU A 102 -29.76 14.25 14.25
CA LEU A 102 -29.37 14.50 12.86
C LEU A 102 -29.77 15.91 12.39
N LYS A 103 -31.00 16.35 12.69
CA LYS A 103 -31.48 17.71 12.38
C LYS A 103 -30.66 18.77 13.12
N ASP A 104 -30.31 18.52 14.38
CA ASP A 104 -29.49 19.43 15.18
C ASP A 104 -28.04 19.49 14.71
N ALA A 105 -27.48 18.37 14.21
CA ALA A 105 -26.17 18.35 13.54
C ALA A 105 -26.20 19.17 12.24
N HIS A 106 -27.19 18.94 11.37
CA HIS A 106 -27.33 19.68 10.12
C HIS A 106 -27.56 21.18 10.34
N ARG A 107 -28.33 21.57 11.38
CA ARG A 107 -28.51 22.98 11.74
C ARG A 107 -27.22 23.64 12.21
N ARG A 108 -26.35 22.91 12.91
CA ARG A 108 -25.03 23.41 13.36
C ARG A 108 -24.05 23.58 12.21
N ASN A 109 -24.15 22.71 11.19
CA ASN A 109 -23.26 22.67 10.04
C ASN A 109 -24.05 22.84 8.71
N PRO A 110 -24.69 23.99 8.45
CA PRO A 110 -25.55 24.16 7.28
C PRO A 110 -24.77 24.18 5.96
N ASP A 111 -23.50 24.60 5.99
CA ASP A 111 -22.62 24.67 4.81
C ASP A 111 -21.83 23.37 4.58
N GLU A 112 -22.00 22.34 5.43
CA GLU A 112 -21.32 21.06 5.29
C GLU A 112 -22.01 20.21 4.20
N ILE A 113 -21.37 20.13 3.04
CA ILE A 113 -21.83 19.29 1.94
C ILE A 113 -21.30 17.88 2.16
N ALA A 114 -22.20 16.92 2.37
CA ALA A 114 -21.85 15.51 2.38
C ALA A 114 -21.44 15.07 0.97
N ILE A 115 -20.16 14.75 0.79
CA ILE A 115 -19.65 14.17 -0.46
C ILE A 115 -19.91 12.66 -0.42
N PRO A 116 -20.75 12.10 -1.31
CA PRO A 116 -20.98 10.67 -1.34
C PRO A 116 -19.72 9.91 -1.76
N LEU A 117 -19.53 8.71 -1.22
CA LEU A 117 -18.44 7.82 -1.66
C LEU A 117 -18.48 7.59 -3.18
N SER A 118 -19.66 7.52 -3.79
CA SER A 118 -19.79 7.37 -5.25
C SER A 118 -19.02 8.44 -6.03
N LEU A 119 -19.02 9.70 -5.56
CA LEU A 119 -18.34 10.79 -6.25
C LEU A 119 -16.81 10.68 -6.11
N GLU A 120 -16.32 10.24 -4.96
CA GLU A 120 -14.90 9.96 -4.73
C GLU A 120 -14.41 8.89 -5.71
N PHE A 121 -15.09 7.75 -5.77
CA PHE A 121 -14.73 6.64 -6.66
C PHE A 121 -14.94 6.96 -8.15
N GLN A 122 -15.91 7.82 -8.50
CA GLN A 122 -16.04 8.34 -9.86
C GLN A 122 -14.80 9.13 -10.27
N LYS A 123 -14.37 10.10 -9.45
CA LYS A 123 -13.15 10.88 -9.72
C LYS A 123 -11.90 10.01 -9.79
N MET A 124 -11.80 9.00 -8.93
CA MET A 124 -10.70 8.04 -8.99
C MET A 124 -10.70 7.26 -10.31
N ASN A 125 -11.86 6.81 -10.78
CA ASN A 125 -11.98 6.08 -12.04
C ASN A 125 -11.72 6.98 -13.26
N GLU A 126 -12.15 8.24 -13.24
CA GLU A 126 -11.82 9.23 -14.27
C GLU A 126 -10.32 9.48 -14.38
N ALA A 127 -9.60 9.46 -13.25
CA ALA A 127 -8.15 9.59 -13.23
C ALA A 127 -7.41 8.39 -13.85
N ILE A 128 -8.06 7.23 -13.98
CA ILE A 128 -7.49 6.07 -14.69
C ILE A 128 -7.38 6.37 -16.19
N GLU A 129 -8.39 7.03 -16.75
CA GLU A 129 -8.46 7.35 -18.18
C GLU A 129 -7.72 8.63 -18.54
N ASN A 130 -7.59 9.56 -17.58
CA ASN A 130 -6.93 10.84 -17.79
C ASN A 130 -5.42 10.78 -17.48
N ILE A 131 -4.61 10.83 -18.54
CA ILE A 131 -3.15 10.80 -18.48
C ILE A 131 -2.60 11.90 -17.56
N GLU A 132 -3.07 13.14 -17.66
CA GLU A 132 -2.55 14.28 -16.87
C GLU A 132 -2.80 14.13 -15.35
N LEU A 133 -3.92 13.51 -14.99
CA LEU A 133 -4.21 13.19 -13.59
C LEU A 133 -3.38 12.01 -13.10
N ALA A 134 -3.19 11.00 -13.95
CA ALA A 134 -2.33 9.85 -13.67
C ALA A 134 -0.85 10.25 -13.51
N GLU A 135 -0.40 11.35 -14.13
CA GLU A 135 0.97 11.84 -14.00
C GLU A 135 1.34 12.30 -12.58
N LYS A 136 0.36 12.74 -11.78
CA LYS A 136 0.60 13.16 -10.39
C LYS A 136 0.90 12.00 -9.44
N ASP A 137 0.51 10.79 -9.86
CA ASP A 137 0.64 9.56 -9.07
C ASP A 137 1.87 8.74 -9.46
N MET A 138 2.79 9.31 -10.25
CA MET A 138 4.00 8.62 -10.71
C MET A 138 4.94 8.27 -9.56
N ILE A 139 5.42 7.03 -9.55
CA ILE A 139 6.50 6.62 -8.65
C ILE A 139 7.82 7.20 -9.13
N GLU A 140 8.65 7.59 -8.17
CA GLU A 140 10.01 8.06 -8.41
C GLU A 140 10.94 6.90 -8.77
N PHE A 141 11.47 6.96 -9.98
CA PHE A 141 12.62 6.19 -10.44
C PHE A 141 13.71 7.17 -10.83
N THR A 142 14.96 6.73 -10.70
CA THR A 142 16.06 7.46 -11.32
C THR A 142 15.96 7.30 -12.85
N ASP A 143 16.52 8.26 -13.58
CA ASP A 143 16.55 8.19 -15.05
C ASP A 143 17.32 6.95 -15.53
N GLU A 144 18.37 6.56 -14.81
CA GLU A 144 19.20 5.38 -15.08
C GLU A 144 18.43 4.06 -14.89
N GLU A 145 17.48 4.01 -13.94
CA GLU A 145 16.60 2.83 -13.74
C GLU A 145 15.57 2.67 -14.87
N GLY A 146 15.33 3.71 -15.69
CA GLY A 146 14.43 3.65 -16.83
C GLY A 146 13.01 3.22 -16.47
N TYR A 147 12.49 3.70 -15.33
CA TYR A 147 11.18 3.32 -14.77
C TYR A 147 11.06 1.83 -14.40
N GLY A 148 12.16 1.22 -13.95
CA GLY A 148 12.19 -0.19 -13.55
C GLY A 148 12.65 -1.15 -14.64
N ARG A 149 13.09 -0.64 -15.80
CA ARG A 149 13.65 -1.44 -16.89
C ARG A 149 15.07 -1.90 -16.60
N PHE A 150 15.83 -1.07 -15.88
CA PHE A 150 17.24 -1.27 -15.61
C PHE A 150 17.51 -1.11 -14.12
N LEU A 151 18.61 -1.71 -13.67
CA LEU A 151 19.13 -1.56 -12.32
C LEU A 151 20.33 -0.61 -12.39
N ASP A 152 20.27 0.50 -11.67
CA ASP A 152 21.46 1.32 -11.42
C ASP A 152 22.29 0.70 -10.29
N LEU A 153 23.36 0.02 -10.67
CA LEU A 153 24.31 -0.58 -9.73
C LEU A 153 25.60 0.24 -9.59
N HIS A 154 25.67 1.46 -10.16
CA HIS A 154 26.89 2.26 -10.14
C HIS A 154 27.27 2.71 -8.73
N ILE A 155 26.27 3.15 -7.95
CA ILE A 155 26.44 3.51 -6.53
C ILE A 155 26.95 2.31 -5.71
N LEU A 156 26.47 1.10 -6.03
CA LEU A 156 26.87 -0.13 -5.36
C LEU A 156 28.29 -0.56 -5.76
N TYR A 157 28.65 -0.38 -7.03
CA TYR A 157 30.01 -0.59 -7.51
C TYR A 157 31.01 0.32 -6.79
N ASP A 158 30.71 1.60 -6.63
CA ASP A 158 31.57 2.54 -5.89
C ASP A 158 31.77 2.12 -4.44
N LYS A 159 30.73 1.59 -3.78
CA LYS A 159 30.87 1.01 -2.45
C LYS A 159 31.70 -0.27 -2.45
N TYR A 160 31.54 -1.11 -3.47
CA TYR A 160 32.25 -2.39 -3.59
C TYR A 160 33.76 -2.22 -3.73
N ILE A 161 34.20 -1.33 -4.63
CA ILE A 161 35.63 -1.09 -4.88
C ILE A 161 36.36 -0.48 -3.67
N ASN A 162 35.62 0.13 -2.74
CA ASN A 162 36.14 0.73 -1.52
C ASN A 162 36.29 -0.28 -0.36
N ILE A 163 35.85 -1.53 -0.53
CA ILE A 163 36.02 -2.58 0.49
C ILE A 163 37.51 -2.97 0.57
N LYS A 164 38.07 -2.93 1.79
CA LYS A 164 39.45 -3.36 2.03
C LYS A 164 39.63 -4.84 1.70
N GLY A 165 40.65 -5.16 0.90
CA GLY A 165 41.01 -6.53 0.54
C GLY A 165 40.27 -7.09 -0.69
N VAL A 166 39.37 -6.32 -1.30
CA VAL A 166 38.77 -6.66 -2.61
C VAL A 166 39.70 -6.18 -3.72
N LYS A 167 39.88 -6.99 -4.78
CA LYS A 167 40.66 -6.60 -5.95
C LYS A 167 39.92 -5.50 -6.71
N ARG A 168 40.64 -4.44 -7.10
CA ARG A 168 40.08 -3.45 -8.03
C ARG A 168 39.72 -4.14 -9.33
N MET A 169 38.53 -3.88 -9.82
CA MET A 169 37.98 -4.39 -11.06
C MET A 169 37.14 -3.29 -11.70
N ASP A 170 36.92 -3.38 -13.01
CA ASP A 170 36.05 -2.49 -13.74
C ASP A 170 34.57 -2.86 -13.54
N TYR A 171 33.67 -1.97 -13.96
CA TYR A 171 32.24 -2.12 -13.75
C TYR A 171 31.66 -3.39 -14.40
N LEU A 172 32.13 -3.75 -15.61
CA LEU A 172 31.65 -4.96 -16.30
C LEU A 172 32.04 -6.25 -15.57
N THR A 173 33.28 -6.31 -15.06
CA THR A 173 33.71 -7.44 -14.24
C THR A 173 32.93 -7.48 -12.93
N PHE A 174 32.60 -6.34 -12.32
CA PHE A 174 31.74 -6.30 -11.15
C PHE A 174 30.34 -6.86 -11.46
N LEU A 175 29.69 -6.42 -12.53
CA LEU A 175 28.37 -6.92 -12.93
C LEU A 175 28.34 -8.43 -13.21
N SER A 176 29.48 -9.02 -13.58
CA SER A 176 29.59 -10.45 -13.82
C SER A 176 29.81 -11.27 -12.54
N ASN A 177 30.13 -10.63 -11.42
CA ASN A 177 30.55 -11.30 -10.18
C ASN A 177 29.88 -10.76 -8.90
N PHE A 178 28.97 -9.78 -8.97
CA PHE A 178 28.42 -9.12 -7.78
C PHE A 178 27.56 -10.06 -6.91
N ASP A 179 27.07 -11.16 -7.49
CA ASP A 179 26.33 -12.26 -6.88
C ASP A 179 27.22 -13.44 -6.45
N CYS A 180 28.48 -13.47 -6.88
CA CYS A 180 29.48 -14.47 -6.52
C CYS A 180 30.09 -14.20 -5.14
N PHE A 181 29.29 -14.31 -4.08
CA PHE A 181 29.75 -14.04 -2.71
C PHE A 181 30.86 -15.00 -2.23
N ALA A 182 31.03 -16.18 -2.85
CA ALA A 182 32.04 -17.16 -2.48
C ALA A 182 33.48 -16.64 -2.68
N ASP A 183 33.72 -15.88 -3.76
CA ASP A 183 35.05 -15.45 -4.18
C ASP A 183 35.63 -14.30 -3.34
N ILE A 184 34.78 -13.68 -2.51
CA ILE A 184 35.18 -12.58 -1.64
C ILE A 184 35.98 -13.12 -0.44
N PRO A 185 37.21 -12.62 -0.20
CA PRO A 185 38.05 -13.09 0.89
C PRO A 185 37.35 -13.00 2.25
N VAL A 186 37.54 -14.02 3.09
CA VAL A 186 36.94 -14.08 4.44
C VAL A 186 37.36 -12.89 5.31
N SER A 187 38.60 -12.41 5.14
CA SER A 187 39.10 -11.21 5.81
C SER A 187 38.26 -9.97 5.49
N SER A 188 37.86 -9.80 4.23
CA SER A 188 36.98 -8.73 3.76
C SER A 188 35.55 -8.92 4.24
N LYS A 189 35.03 -10.16 4.26
CA LYS A 189 33.67 -10.47 4.74
C LYS A 189 33.42 -10.07 6.20
N LYS A 190 34.47 -10.10 7.02
CA LYS A 190 34.41 -9.71 8.44
C LYS A 190 34.49 -8.20 8.66
N THR A 191 34.71 -7.40 7.61
CA THR A 191 34.81 -5.94 7.73
C THR A 191 33.44 -5.27 7.82
N GLY A 192 33.37 -4.15 8.55
CA GLY A 192 32.17 -3.29 8.58
C GLY A 192 31.77 -2.79 7.19
N SER A 193 32.76 -2.41 6.36
CA SER A 193 32.54 -1.93 4.99
C SER A 193 31.83 -2.95 4.10
N TYR A 194 32.14 -4.25 4.24
CA TYR A 194 31.46 -5.29 3.47
C TYR A 194 30.01 -5.47 3.92
N ARG A 195 29.76 -5.41 5.23
CA ARG A 195 28.39 -5.47 5.78
C ARG A 195 27.56 -4.26 5.31
N GLU A 196 28.13 -3.07 5.29
CA GLU A 196 27.48 -1.87 4.77
C GLU A 196 27.16 -1.99 3.28
N TYR A 197 28.09 -2.53 2.47
CA TYR A 197 27.84 -2.84 1.06
C TYR A 197 26.69 -3.83 0.90
N LEU A 198 26.69 -4.96 1.62
CA LEU A 198 25.63 -5.96 1.54
C LEU A 198 24.27 -5.41 1.96
N ASN A 199 24.23 -4.60 3.01
CA ASN A 199 23.00 -3.95 3.45
C ASN A 199 22.48 -3.00 2.36
N ALA A 200 23.35 -2.18 1.77
CA ALA A 200 22.97 -1.28 0.68
C ALA A 200 22.49 -2.06 -0.56
N LEU A 201 23.15 -3.16 -0.90
CA LEU A 201 22.77 -4.05 -2.00
C LEU A 201 21.38 -4.64 -1.76
N LYS A 202 21.15 -5.20 -0.58
CA LYS A 202 19.85 -5.74 -0.17
C LYS A 202 18.78 -4.65 -0.22
N GLU A 203 18.99 -3.53 0.45
CA GLU A 203 18.02 -2.43 0.53
C GLU A 203 17.65 -1.90 -0.85
N TYR A 204 18.63 -1.74 -1.74
CA TYR A 204 18.41 -1.34 -3.12
C TYR A 204 17.51 -2.33 -3.86
N PHE A 205 17.84 -3.63 -3.85
CA PHE A 205 17.03 -4.64 -4.53
C PHE A 205 15.61 -4.76 -3.96
N VAL A 206 15.47 -4.71 -2.64
CA VAL A 206 14.15 -4.75 -1.98
C VAL A 206 13.30 -3.56 -2.38
N THR A 207 13.87 -2.36 -2.32
CA THR A 207 13.17 -1.12 -2.68
C THR A 207 12.86 -1.07 -4.17
N PHE A 208 13.78 -1.54 -5.01
CA PHE A 208 13.57 -1.64 -6.46
C PHE A 208 12.46 -2.63 -6.80
N LEU A 209 12.43 -3.81 -6.18
CA LEU A 209 11.35 -4.78 -6.36
C LEU A 209 10.00 -4.23 -5.89
N ALA A 210 9.95 -3.56 -4.74
CA ALA A 210 8.73 -2.93 -4.25
C ALA A 210 8.21 -1.83 -5.21
N ARG A 211 9.11 -1.06 -5.83
CA ARG A 211 8.75 -0.05 -6.83
C ARG A 211 8.35 -0.64 -8.18
N THR A 212 8.96 -1.74 -8.62
CA THR A 212 8.69 -2.33 -9.95
C THR A 212 7.55 -3.36 -9.95
N ARG A 213 7.31 -4.02 -8.81
CA ARG A 213 6.31 -5.08 -8.64
C ARG A 213 5.54 -4.90 -7.32
N PRO A 214 4.74 -3.82 -7.19
CA PRO A 214 4.04 -3.50 -5.93
C PRO A 214 2.99 -4.53 -5.52
N LEU A 215 2.50 -5.34 -6.47
CA LEU A 215 1.52 -6.40 -6.22
C LEU A 215 2.15 -7.71 -5.75
N LEU A 216 3.49 -7.82 -5.78
CA LEU A 216 4.19 -8.97 -5.22
C LEU A 216 4.22 -8.87 -3.70
N SER A 217 3.84 -9.96 -3.02
CA SER A 217 3.98 -10.08 -1.58
C SER A 217 5.43 -10.39 -1.22
N MET A 218 6.22 -9.34 -0.98
CA MET A 218 7.64 -9.50 -0.61
C MET A 218 7.82 -10.34 0.67
N ASN A 219 6.91 -10.22 1.63
CA ASN A 219 6.95 -10.98 2.87
C ASN A 219 6.81 -12.48 2.61
N GLU A 220 5.86 -12.90 1.77
CA GLU A 220 5.68 -14.31 1.41
C GLU A 220 6.91 -14.86 0.68
N GLU A 221 7.53 -14.07 -0.20
CA GLU A 221 8.77 -14.48 -0.87
C GLU A 221 9.93 -14.62 0.11
N PHE A 222 10.07 -13.72 1.09
CA PHE A 222 11.07 -13.86 2.14
C PHE A 222 10.81 -15.07 3.03
N GLU A 223 9.58 -15.29 3.47
CA GLU A 223 9.22 -16.45 4.29
C GLU A 223 9.52 -17.77 3.60
N LYS A 224 9.27 -17.87 2.28
CA LYS A 224 9.64 -19.05 1.48
C LYS A 224 11.15 -19.24 1.43
N VAL A 225 11.90 -18.17 1.16
CA VAL A 225 13.36 -18.22 1.06
C VAL A 225 13.99 -18.55 2.41
N ASP A 226 13.48 -17.99 3.50
CA ASP A 226 13.95 -18.26 4.86
C ASP A 226 13.68 -19.73 5.24
N ALA A 227 12.49 -20.26 4.93
CA ALA A 227 12.18 -21.67 5.16
C ALA A 227 13.07 -22.62 4.34
N GLU A 228 13.37 -22.28 3.08
CA GLU A 228 14.32 -23.04 2.27
C GLU A 228 15.75 -22.94 2.79
N PHE A 229 16.15 -21.76 3.26
CA PHE A 229 17.45 -21.51 3.82
C PHE A 229 17.65 -22.34 5.08
N ASP A 230 16.74 -22.27 6.04
CA ASP A 230 16.80 -23.01 7.30
C ASP A 230 16.93 -24.51 7.03
N LYS A 231 16.14 -25.04 6.10
CA LYS A 231 16.23 -26.46 5.70
C LYS A 231 17.60 -26.84 5.15
N LYS A 232 18.17 -26.02 4.25
CA LYS A 232 19.49 -26.28 3.65
C LYS A 232 20.65 -25.98 4.60
N TRP A 233 20.40 -25.20 5.66
CA TRP A 233 21.40 -24.81 6.64
C TRP A 233 21.50 -25.81 7.80
N GLU A 234 20.41 -26.52 8.10
CA GLU A 234 20.39 -27.64 9.03
C GLU A 234 20.97 -28.94 8.43
N GLU A 235 20.95 -29.08 7.09
CA GLU A 235 21.61 -30.16 6.33
C GLU A 235 23.13 -29.95 6.21
#